data_AF-Q6P4F2-F1
#
_entry.id   AF-Q6P4F2-F1
#
_cell.length_a   1.000
_cell.length_b   1.000
_cell.length_c   1.000
_cell.angle_alpha   90.00
_cell.angle_beta   90.00
_cell.angle_gamma   90.00
#
_symmetry.space_group_name_H-M   'P 1'
#
loop_
_entity.id
_entity.type
_entity.pdbx_description
1 polymer ?
#
loop_
_entity_poly.entity_id
_entity_poly.type
_entity_poly.pdbx_seq_one_letter_code
_entity_poly.pdbx_strand_id
1 'polypeptide(L)'
;MAASMARGGVSARVLLQAARGTWWNRPGGTSGSGEGVALGTTRKFQATGSRPAGEEDAGGPERPGDVVNVVFVDRSGQRIPVSGRVGDNVLHLAQRHGVDLEGACEASLACSTCHVYVSEDHLDLLPPPEEREDDMLDMAPLLQENSRLGCQIVLTPELEGAEFTLPKITRNFYVDGHVPKPH
;
A
#
# COMPACT_ATOMS: atom_id res chain seq x y z
N MET A 1 41.86 3.75 37.97
CA MET A 1 42.10 2.90 36.78
C MET A 1 40.98 3.26 35.79
N ALA A 2 41.17 4.26 34.94
CA ALA A 2 41.76 4.18 33.59
C ALA A 2 40.98 3.21 32.68
N ALA A 3 40.54 3.54 31.46
CA ALA A 3 40.47 4.81 30.75
C ALA A 3 39.45 4.67 29.60
N SER A 4 38.82 5.80 29.28
CA SER A 4 38.09 6.15 28.06
C SER A 4 38.85 5.78 26.77
N MET A 5 38.16 5.27 25.75
CA MET A 5 38.48 5.54 24.34
C MET A 5 37.22 5.57 23.46
N ALA A 6 36.86 6.78 23.04
CA ALA A 6 35.99 7.08 21.91
C ALA A 6 36.80 7.14 20.59
N ARG A 7 36.11 6.95 19.45
CA ARG A 7 36.39 7.34 18.04
C ARG A 7 35.45 6.48 17.18
N GLY A 8 34.68 6.92 16.19
CA GLY A 8 34.68 8.08 15.29
C GLY A 8 34.19 7.59 13.91
N GLY A 9 33.61 8.45 13.06
CA GLY A 9 33.27 8.11 11.66
C GLY A 9 31.90 8.61 11.17
N VAL A 10 31.71 9.90 10.88
CA VAL A 10 31.86 10.59 9.56
C VAL A 10 30.63 10.44 8.62
N SER A 11 29.88 11.55 8.48
CA SER A 11 28.77 11.79 7.54
C SER A 11 29.22 11.99 6.09
N ALA A 12 28.37 11.63 5.13
CA ALA A 12 28.50 11.99 3.72
C ALA A 12 27.19 12.53 3.12
N ARG A 13 27.28 13.76 2.57
CA ARG A 13 26.65 14.35 1.35
C ARG A 13 25.14 14.12 1.11
N VAL A 14 24.26 15.14 1.17
CA VAL A 14 24.06 16.30 0.25
C VAL A 14 24.01 15.91 -1.23
N LEU A 15 22.81 15.97 -1.83
CA LEU A 15 22.48 16.83 -2.98
C LEU A 15 21.00 16.65 -3.37
N LEU A 16 20.22 17.73 -3.18
CA LEU A 16 18.83 17.89 -3.61
C LEU A 16 18.84 18.63 -4.96
N GLN A 17 18.18 18.09 -5.98
CA GLN A 17 17.83 18.84 -7.19
C GLN A 17 16.34 18.71 -7.47
N ALA A 18 15.67 19.85 -7.35
CA ALA A 18 14.29 20.07 -7.73
C ALA A 18 14.18 20.28 -9.24
N ALA A 19 13.24 19.60 -9.89
CA ALA A 19 12.78 19.92 -11.23
C ALA A 19 11.33 20.40 -11.16
N ARG A 20 11.15 21.68 -11.51
CA ARG A 20 9.87 22.36 -11.67
C ARG A 20 9.32 22.06 -13.06
N GLY A 21 8.05 21.69 -13.16
CA GLY A 21 7.35 21.53 -14.44
C GLY A 21 5.89 21.95 -14.32
N THR A 22 5.64 23.26 -14.41
CA THR A 22 4.33 23.85 -14.69
C THR A 22 3.97 23.54 -16.14
N TRP A 23 2.70 23.27 -16.48
CA TRP A 23 1.99 23.52 -17.76
C TRP A 23 0.66 22.75 -17.76
N TRP A 24 -0.52 23.19 -18.21
CA TRP A 24 -1.18 24.47 -18.50
C TRP A 24 -2.69 24.14 -18.59
N ASN A 25 -3.54 25.09 -18.21
CA ASN A 25 -5.00 24.99 -18.19
C ASN A 25 -5.59 25.44 -19.55
N ARG A 26 -6.64 24.77 -20.06
CA ARG A 26 -7.51 25.26 -21.16
C ARG A 26 -8.93 24.70 -21.01
N PRO A 27 -9.95 25.56 -20.92
CA PRO A 27 -11.30 25.21 -21.34
C PRO A 27 -11.81 26.15 -22.45
N GLY A 28 -12.60 25.60 -23.37
CA GLY A 28 -13.39 26.32 -24.38
C GLY A 28 -14.21 25.29 -25.13
N GLY A 29 -15.55 25.29 -25.00
CA GLY A 29 -16.49 25.97 -25.91
C GLY A 29 -16.83 25.02 -27.08
N THR A 30 -18.04 24.85 -27.60
CA THR A 30 -19.32 25.58 -27.57
C THR A 30 -20.42 24.64 -28.09
N SER A 31 -21.67 24.96 -27.76
CA SER A 31 -22.92 24.33 -28.18
C SER A 31 -23.15 24.26 -29.69
N GLY A 32 -23.75 23.17 -30.18
CA GLY A 32 -24.32 23.05 -31.52
C GLY A 32 -25.63 22.25 -31.48
N SER A 33 -26.74 22.91 -31.81
CA SER A 33 -28.09 22.37 -31.93
C SER A 33 -28.28 21.70 -33.30
N GLY A 34 -28.96 20.55 -33.34
CA GLY A 34 -29.34 19.88 -34.58
C GLY A 34 -30.57 19.00 -34.36
N GLU A 35 -31.70 19.42 -34.94
CA GLU A 35 -32.98 18.73 -34.93
C GLU A 35 -32.99 17.59 -35.97
N GLY A 36 -33.60 16.45 -35.63
CA GLY A 36 -33.74 15.31 -36.53
C GLY A 36 -34.89 14.41 -36.09
N VAL A 37 -35.87 14.28 -36.97
CA VAL A 37 -37.20 13.68 -36.79
C VAL A 37 -37.22 12.17 -37.09
N ALA A 38 -38.21 11.50 -36.50
CA ALA A 38 -38.88 10.25 -36.93
C ALA A 38 -38.41 8.87 -36.41
N LEU A 39 -39.30 8.34 -35.55
CA LEU A 39 -39.98 7.03 -35.66
C LEU A 39 -39.15 5.75 -35.68
N GLY A 40 -39.19 5.04 -34.55
CA GLY A 40 -38.79 3.63 -34.46
C GLY A 40 -39.14 3.04 -33.10
N THR A 41 -40.29 2.39 -33.01
CA THR A 41 -40.72 1.56 -31.87
C THR A 41 -39.76 0.39 -31.67
N THR A 42 -39.06 0.28 -30.54
CA THR A 42 -38.99 -0.92 -29.65
C THR A 42 -37.82 -0.89 -28.65
N ARG A 43 -38.10 -1.44 -27.46
CA ARG A 43 -37.20 -1.86 -26.35
C ARG A 43 -36.54 -0.76 -25.52
N LYS A 44 -37.12 -0.55 -24.33
CA LYS A 44 -36.48 0.12 -23.19
C LYS A 44 -35.41 -0.82 -22.61
N PHE A 45 -34.13 -0.52 -22.87
CA PHE A 45 -33.03 -0.94 -22.01
C PHE A 45 -32.66 0.24 -21.12
N GLN A 46 -32.75 0.07 -19.81
CA GLN A 46 -32.24 1.04 -18.85
C GLN A 46 -30.71 0.91 -18.81
N ALA A 47 -30.02 1.88 -19.40
CA ALA A 47 -28.59 2.06 -19.19
C ALA A 47 -28.40 2.65 -17.79
N THR A 48 -27.88 1.85 -16.87
CA THR A 48 -27.37 2.35 -15.60
C THR A 48 -26.05 3.05 -15.84
N GLY A 49 -26.07 4.38 -15.70
CA GLY A 49 -25.01 5.23 -15.20
C GLY A 49 -23.59 5.00 -15.72
N SER A 50 -23.18 5.85 -16.66
CA SER A 50 -21.78 6.23 -16.80
C SER A 50 -21.29 6.82 -15.47
N ARG A 51 -20.42 6.11 -14.75
CA ARG A 51 -19.60 6.74 -13.69
C ARG A 51 -18.32 7.25 -14.35
N PRO A 52 -17.95 8.52 -14.14
CA PRO A 52 -16.69 9.03 -14.65
C PRO A 52 -15.53 8.30 -13.97
N ALA A 53 -14.49 8.08 -14.76
CA ALA A 53 -13.18 7.67 -14.33
C ALA A 53 -12.49 8.82 -13.57
N GLY A 54 -11.64 8.47 -12.61
CA GLY A 54 -10.61 9.35 -12.07
C GLY A 54 -10.94 9.94 -10.70
N GLU A 55 -10.56 9.23 -9.65
CA GLU A 55 -10.08 9.88 -8.44
C GLU A 55 -8.61 9.49 -8.28
N GLU A 56 -7.81 10.26 -8.99
CA GLU A 56 -6.41 10.58 -8.75
C GLU A 56 -6.12 10.77 -7.25
N ASP A 57 -5.38 9.84 -6.64
CA ASP A 57 -4.73 10.02 -5.34
C ASP A 57 -3.57 11.02 -5.50
N ALA A 58 -3.94 12.29 -5.67
CA ALA A 58 -3.01 13.40 -5.66
C ALA A 58 -2.72 13.75 -4.19
N GLY A 59 -1.67 13.14 -3.64
CA GLY A 59 -1.15 13.40 -2.30
C GLY A 59 -1.11 14.90 -1.98
N GLY A 60 -2.01 15.32 -1.08
CA GLY A 60 -2.09 16.68 -0.58
C GLY A 60 -0.86 17.11 0.23
N PRO A 61 -0.66 18.42 0.47
CA PRO A 61 0.52 18.95 1.15
C PRO A 61 0.64 18.38 2.56
N GLU A 62 1.81 17.81 2.85
CA GLU A 62 2.15 17.06 4.05
C GLU A 62 1.90 17.89 5.32
N ARG A 63 0.86 17.54 6.11
CA ARG A 63 0.75 18.06 7.47
C ARG A 63 1.69 17.24 8.35
N PRO A 64 2.59 17.85 9.15
CA PRO A 64 3.61 17.14 9.93
C PRO A 64 3.10 16.12 10.96
N GLY A 65 1.79 16.08 11.24
CA GLY A 65 1.17 15.12 12.16
C GLY A 65 0.68 13.83 11.51
N ASP A 66 0.84 13.68 10.19
CA ASP A 66 0.26 12.58 9.44
C ASP A 66 1.29 11.48 9.11
N VAL A 67 2.48 11.46 9.74
CA VAL A 67 3.54 10.46 9.49
C VAL A 67 3.61 9.45 10.65
N VAL A 68 3.67 8.17 10.31
CA VAL A 68 3.79 7.04 11.25
C VAL A 68 5.05 6.24 10.89
N ASN A 69 5.86 5.90 11.88
CA ASN A 69 7.06 5.08 11.72
C ASN A 69 6.75 3.62 12.03
N VAL A 70 7.08 2.71 11.12
CA VAL A 70 6.90 1.27 11.30
C VAL A 70 8.17 0.53 10.88
N VAL A 71 8.33 -0.71 11.34
CA VAL A 71 9.50 -1.54 11.04
C VAL A 71 9.04 -2.80 10.32
N PHE A 72 9.59 -3.05 9.14
CA PHE A 72 9.44 -4.35 8.48
C PHE A 72 10.59 -5.27 8.87
N VAL A 73 10.30 -6.53 9.16
CA VAL A 73 11.31 -7.58 9.29
C VAL A 73 11.19 -8.50 8.10
N ASP A 74 12.20 -8.50 7.25
CA ASP A 74 12.19 -9.30 6.02
C ASP A 74 12.35 -10.81 6.32
N ARG A 75 12.37 -11.63 5.26
CA ARG A 75 12.57 -13.07 5.37
C ARG A 75 13.98 -13.48 5.86
N SER A 76 14.95 -12.56 5.78
CA SER A 76 16.33 -12.75 6.25
C SER A 76 16.52 -12.37 7.73
N GLY A 77 15.53 -11.71 8.34
CA GLY A 77 15.59 -11.14 9.69
C GLY A 77 16.14 -9.71 9.75
N GLN A 78 16.38 -9.07 8.61
CA GLN A 78 16.76 -7.67 8.52
C GLN A 78 15.58 -6.77 8.89
N ARG A 79 15.82 -5.87 9.84
CA ARG A 79 14.88 -4.81 10.25
C ARG A 79 15.04 -3.61 9.32
N ILE A 80 13.96 -3.23 8.64
CA ILE A 80 13.89 -2.13 7.69
C ILE A 80 12.94 -1.08 8.27
N PRO A 81 13.46 -0.03 8.93
CA PRO A 81 12.61 1.05 9.43
C PRO A 81 12.11 1.89 8.26
N VAL A 82 10.81 2.15 8.24
CA VAL A 82 10.16 2.96 7.20
C VAL A 82 9.23 3.98 7.82
N SER A 83 9.00 5.07 7.09
CA SER A 83 7.98 6.06 7.41
C SER A 83 6.88 6.03 6.37
N GLY A 84 5.62 6.00 6.82
CA GLY A 84 4.42 6.04 6.00
C GLY A 84 3.48 7.14 6.45
N ARG A 85 2.48 7.46 5.63
CA ARG A 85 1.41 8.38 6.02
C ARG A 85 0.29 7.65 6.73
N VAL A 86 -0.40 8.34 7.62
CA VAL A 86 -1.71 7.89 8.11
C VAL A 86 -2.64 7.73 6.91
N GLY A 87 -3.26 6.56 6.79
CA GLY A 87 -4.06 6.17 5.62
C GLY A 87 -3.30 5.35 4.57
N ASP A 88 -1.97 5.25 4.65
CA ASP A 88 -1.22 4.39 3.73
C ASP A 88 -1.50 2.91 4.01
N ASN A 89 -1.55 2.13 2.93
CA ASN A 89 -1.67 0.68 2.99
C ASN A 89 -0.29 0.05 3.27
N VAL A 90 -0.22 -0.88 4.22
CA VAL A 90 1.05 -1.53 4.62
C VAL A 90 1.71 -2.27 3.45
N LEU A 91 0.93 -2.88 2.53
CA LEU A 91 1.47 -3.52 1.33
C LEU A 91 2.19 -2.52 0.42
N HIS A 92 1.52 -1.41 0.08
CA HIS A 92 2.10 -0.40 -0.81
C HIS A 92 3.26 0.34 -0.15
N LEU A 93 3.22 0.53 1.17
CA LEU A 93 4.32 1.09 1.93
C LEU A 93 5.56 0.18 1.86
N ALA A 94 5.39 -1.12 2.09
CA ALA A 94 6.46 -2.11 2.00
C ALA A 94 7.11 -2.07 0.60
N GLN A 95 6.31 -2.10 -0.46
CA GLN A 95 6.77 -2.06 -1.85
C GLN A 95 7.51 -0.77 -2.18
N ARG A 96 7.01 0.39 -1.73
CA ARG A 96 7.65 1.71 -1.94
C ARG A 96 9.05 1.78 -1.32
N HIS A 97 9.26 1.11 -0.18
CA HIS A 97 10.53 1.10 0.54
C HIS A 97 11.41 -0.12 0.21
N GLY A 98 11.03 -0.91 -0.80
CA GLY A 98 11.84 -2.03 -1.30
C GLY A 98 11.84 -3.28 -0.42
N VAL A 99 10.83 -3.44 0.44
CA VAL A 99 10.60 -4.68 1.20
C VAL A 99 9.97 -5.71 0.27
N ASP A 100 10.48 -6.95 0.30
CA ASP A 100 10.04 -8.07 -0.56
C ASP A 100 8.70 -8.70 -0.12
N LEU A 101 7.70 -7.83 0.08
CA LEU A 101 6.33 -8.21 0.38
C LEU A 101 5.53 -8.32 -0.92
N GLU A 102 5.14 -9.55 -1.23
CA GLU A 102 4.44 -9.87 -2.47
C GLU A 102 2.96 -9.46 -2.41
N GLY A 103 2.48 -8.80 -3.46
CA GLY A 103 1.10 -8.35 -3.58
C GLY A 103 0.48 -8.78 -4.90
N ALA A 104 0.39 -10.09 -5.16
CA ALA A 104 0.01 -10.62 -6.48
C ALA A 104 -1.38 -10.16 -6.97
N CYS A 105 -2.30 -9.88 -6.05
CA CYS A 105 -3.65 -9.39 -6.36
C CYS A 105 -3.79 -7.86 -6.26
N GLU A 106 -2.71 -7.10 -6.01
CA GLU A 106 -2.75 -5.64 -5.89
C GLU A 106 -3.80 -5.13 -4.87
N ALA A 107 -3.83 -5.73 -3.68
CA ALA A 107 -4.75 -5.41 -2.59
C ALA A 107 -6.26 -5.67 -2.88
N SER A 108 -6.60 -6.47 -3.89
CA SER A 108 -7.99 -6.84 -4.20
C SER A 108 -8.60 -7.98 -3.35
N LEU A 109 -7.94 -8.40 -2.26
CA LEU A 109 -8.39 -9.46 -1.36
C LEU A 109 -8.65 -10.79 -2.11
N ALA A 110 -7.75 -11.15 -3.03
CA ALA A 110 -7.85 -12.38 -3.83
C ALA A 110 -6.64 -13.32 -3.68
N CYS A 111 -5.67 -12.98 -2.81
CA CYS A 111 -4.52 -13.84 -2.50
C CYS A 111 -4.04 -13.61 -1.07
N SER A 112 -3.21 -14.52 -0.56
CA SER A 112 -2.55 -14.42 0.75
C SER A 112 -1.05 -14.12 0.65
N THR A 113 -0.57 -13.57 -0.47
CA THR A 113 0.87 -13.29 -0.65
C THR A 113 1.38 -12.14 0.23
N CYS A 114 0.47 -11.26 0.66
CA CYS A 114 0.75 -10.13 1.53
C CYS A 114 0.65 -10.47 3.03
N HIS A 115 0.66 -11.75 3.39
CA HIS A 115 0.65 -12.22 4.79
C HIS A 115 1.85 -11.66 5.56
N VAL A 116 1.56 -11.06 6.71
CA VAL A 116 2.54 -10.56 7.68
C VAL A 116 2.12 -10.92 9.10
N TYR A 117 3.09 -11.01 10.00
CA TYR A 117 2.86 -11.07 11.44
C TYR A 117 2.96 -9.67 12.02
N VAL A 118 1.94 -9.24 12.76
CA VAL A 118 1.93 -7.96 13.48
C VAL A 118 2.51 -8.17 14.88
N SER A 119 3.26 -7.21 15.41
CA SER A 119 3.68 -7.27 16.81
C SER A 119 2.48 -7.30 17.76
N GLU A 120 2.57 -8.13 18.81
CA GLU A 120 1.48 -8.36 19.77
C GLU A 120 0.98 -7.05 20.39
N ASP A 121 1.88 -6.12 20.69
CA ASP A 121 1.56 -4.79 21.26
C ASP A 121 0.64 -3.93 20.37
N HIS A 122 0.59 -4.19 19.06
CA HIS A 122 -0.19 -3.41 18.11
C HIS A 122 -1.35 -4.22 17.50
N LEU A 123 -1.44 -5.52 17.76
CA LEU A 123 -2.49 -6.38 17.21
C LEU A 123 -3.87 -5.96 17.73
N ASP A 124 -3.97 -5.63 19.02
CA ASP A 124 -5.22 -5.19 19.67
C ASP A 124 -5.68 -3.79 19.22
N LEU A 125 -4.79 -3.01 18.60
CA LEU A 125 -5.11 -1.69 18.03
C LEU A 125 -5.72 -1.80 16.63
N LEU A 126 -5.57 -2.95 15.98
CA LEU A 126 -6.15 -3.21 14.66
C LEU A 126 -7.60 -3.71 14.81
N PRO A 127 -8.49 -3.37 13.85
CA PRO A 127 -9.78 -4.03 13.79
C PRO A 127 -9.59 -5.54 13.57
N PRO A 128 -10.48 -6.39 14.12
CA PRO A 128 -10.42 -7.82 13.83
C PRO A 128 -10.51 -8.07 12.31
N PRO A 129 -9.90 -9.15 11.81
CA PRO A 129 -10.00 -9.49 10.39
C PRO A 129 -11.45 -9.68 9.97
N GLU A 130 -11.77 -9.28 8.73
CA GLU A 130 -13.08 -9.54 8.14
C GLU A 130 -13.19 -11.00 7.72
N GLU A 131 -14.41 -11.56 7.63
CA GLU A 131 -14.65 -12.96 7.22
C GLU A 131 -13.94 -13.33 5.91
N ARG A 132 -13.92 -12.41 4.93
CA ARG A 132 -13.22 -12.63 3.66
C ARG A 132 -11.70 -12.65 3.82
N GLU A 133 -11.17 -11.85 4.75
CA GLU A 133 -9.73 -11.84 5.06
C GLU A 133 -9.35 -13.19 5.69
N ASP A 134 -10.14 -13.68 6.63
CA ASP A 134 -9.95 -14.98 7.29
C ASP A 134 -9.95 -16.14 6.27
N ASP A 135 -10.91 -16.16 5.35
CA ASP A 135 -10.96 -17.16 4.26
C ASP A 135 -9.66 -17.21 3.44
N MET A 136 -9.01 -16.05 3.25
CA MET A 136 -7.74 -15.97 2.53
C MET A 136 -6.55 -16.32 3.43
N LEU A 137 -6.59 -15.94 4.71
CA LEU A 137 -5.56 -16.27 5.70
C LEU A 137 -5.44 -17.78 5.92
N ASP A 138 -6.54 -18.53 5.83
CA ASP A 138 -6.54 -20.00 5.90
C ASP A 138 -5.66 -20.66 4.82
N MET A 139 -5.42 -19.97 3.70
CA MET A 139 -4.53 -20.44 2.64
C MET A 139 -3.07 -20.02 2.83
N ALA A 140 -2.76 -19.19 3.84
CA ALA A 140 -1.43 -18.68 4.11
C ALA A 140 -0.54 -19.74 4.77
N PRO A 141 0.74 -19.87 4.36
CA PRO A 141 1.67 -20.76 5.02
C PRO A 141 2.03 -20.22 6.42
N LEU A 142 2.19 -21.13 7.39
CA LEU A 142 2.65 -20.81 8.74
C LEU A 142 1.74 -19.83 9.51
N LEU A 143 0.43 -19.87 9.30
CA LEU A 143 -0.54 -19.01 10.00
C LEU A 143 -0.36 -19.03 11.54
N GLN A 144 -0.42 -17.84 12.14
CA GLN A 144 -0.32 -17.58 13.59
C GLN A 144 -1.45 -16.65 14.05
N GLU A 145 -1.67 -16.54 15.36
CA GLU A 145 -2.74 -15.69 15.93
C GLU A 145 -2.57 -14.19 15.61
N ASN A 146 -1.33 -13.73 15.43
CA ASN A 146 -1.01 -12.35 15.03
C ASN A 146 -0.86 -12.17 13.51
N SER A 147 -1.35 -13.12 12.72
CA SER A 147 -1.30 -13.04 11.25
C SER A 147 -2.39 -12.16 10.70
N ARG A 148 -2.01 -11.28 9.77
CA ARG A 148 -2.93 -10.41 9.04
C ARG A 148 -2.52 -10.29 7.59
N LEU A 149 -3.46 -9.93 6.72
CA LEU A 149 -3.13 -9.54 5.36
C LEU A 149 -2.67 -8.08 5.37
N GLY A 150 -1.39 -7.85 5.05
CA GLY A 150 -0.83 -6.49 5.02
C GLY A 150 -1.54 -5.55 4.05
N CYS A 151 -2.31 -6.07 3.09
CA CYS A 151 -3.14 -5.24 2.22
C CYS A 151 -4.45 -4.75 2.87
N GLN A 152 -4.87 -5.30 4.00
CA GLN A 152 -6.06 -4.85 4.74
C GLN A 152 -5.69 -3.94 5.91
N ILE A 153 -4.39 -3.81 6.22
CA ILE A 153 -3.90 -2.93 7.28
C ILE A 153 -3.67 -1.53 6.71
N VAL A 154 -4.38 -0.57 7.28
CA VAL A 154 -4.23 0.87 7.01
C VAL A 154 -3.48 1.50 8.18
N LEU A 155 -2.47 2.31 7.89
CA LEU A 155 -1.72 3.00 8.94
C LEU A 155 -2.61 4.00 9.69
N THR A 156 -2.67 3.86 11.01
CA THR A 156 -3.26 4.82 11.93
C THR A 156 -2.17 5.41 12.83
N PRO A 157 -2.39 6.58 13.45
CA PRO A 157 -1.43 7.17 14.39
C PRO A 157 -1.10 6.25 15.59
N GLU A 158 -1.98 5.31 15.90
CA GLU A 158 -1.83 4.35 17.00
C GLU A 158 -0.82 3.24 16.68
N LEU A 159 -0.50 3.03 15.40
CA LEU A 159 0.49 2.04 14.94
C LEU A 159 1.93 2.57 14.93
N GLU A 160 2.21 3.66 15.65
CA GLU A 160 3.55 4.22 15.78
C GLU A 160 4.49 3.21 16.46
N GLY A 161 5.51 2.77 15.75
CA GLY A 161 6.43 1.74 16.22
C GLY A 161 5.98 0.31 15.94
N ALA A 162 4.91 0.10 15.17
CA ALA A 162 4.46 -1.24 14.80
C ALA A 162 5.54 -2.00 14.02
N GLU A 163 5.64 -3.31 14.28
CA GLU A 163 6.59 -4.20 13.63
C GLU A 163 5.82 -5.24 12.81
N PHE A 164 6.14 -5.33 11.52
CA PHE A 164 5.54 -6.26 10.58
C PHE A 164 6.60 -7.27 10.11
N THR A 165 6.48 -8.51 10.55
CA THR A 165 7.41 -9.59 10.20
C THR A 165 6.89 -10.39 9.02
N LEU A 166 7.72 -10.56 8.00
CA LEU A 166 7.38 -11.36 6.83
C LEU A 166 7.58 -12.87 7.14
N PRO A 167 6.65 -13.74 6.73
CA PRO A 167 6.84 -15.17 6.83
C PRO A 167 7.99 -15.64 5.94
N LYS A 168 8.68 -16.71 6.35
CA LYS A 168 9.83 -17.26 5.60
C LYS A 168 9.44 -17.80 4.22
N ILE A 169 8.18 -18.23 4.07
CA ILE A 169 7.64 -18.83 2.86
C ILE A 169 6.33 -18.11 2.58
N THR A 170 6.09 -17.78 1.31
CA THR A 170 4.83 -17.20 0.85
C THR A 170 4.27 -18.10 -0.24
N ARG A 171 2.95 -18.33 -0.23
CA ARG A 171 2.29 -19.12 -1.28
C ARG A 171 2.12 -18.27 -2.53
N ASN A 172 3.12 -18.27 -3.39
CA ASN A 172 3.01 -17.65 -4.70
C ASN A 172 2.74 -18.72 -5.76
N PHE A 173 1.78 -18.47 -6.64
CA PHE A 173 1.34 -19.43 -7.66
C PHE A 173 2.36 -19.66 -8.79
N TYR A 174 3.48 -18.91 -8.81
CA TYR A 174 4.51 -19.11 -9.82
C TYR A 174 5.31 -20.39 -9.55
N VAL A 175 5.14 -21.36 -10.44
CA VAL A 175 5.89 -22.61 -10.50
C VAL A 175 7.39 -22.41 -10.74
N ASP A 176 7.81 -21.24 -11.23
CA ASP A 176 9.19 -20.97 -11.65
C ASP A 176 10.02 -20.18 -10.62
N GLY A 177 9.47 -19.85 -9.45
CA GLY A 177 10.16 -19.05 -8.43
C GLY A 177 10.42 -17.58 -8.85
N HIS A 178 9.74 -17.10 -9.88
CA HIS A 178 9.82 -15.72 -10.32
C HIS A 178 9.06 -14.80 -9.35
N VAL A 179 9.76 -13.80 -8.80
CA VAL A 179 9.14 -12.73 -8.01
C VAL A 179 8.80 -11.59 -8.96
N PRO A 180 7.52 -11.36 -9.29
CA PRO A 180 7.14 -10.24 -10.13
C PRO A 180 7.42 -8.94 -9.39
N LYS A 181 7.99 -7.96 -10.10
CA LYS A 181 8.09 -6.61 -9.57
C LYS A 181 6.71 -5.95 -9.66
N PRO A 182 6.25 -5.25 -8.61
CA PRO A 182 5.04 -4.44 -8.71
C PRO A 182 5.20 -3.41 -9.83
N HIS A 183 4.11 -3.16 -10.55
CA HIS A 183 4.06 -2.23 -11.69
C HIS A 183 4.14 -0.77 -11.24
#